data_AF-A0A2R6DEZ7-F1
#
_entry.id   AF-A0A2R6DEZ7-F1
#
_cell.length_a   1.000
_cell.length_b   1.000
_cell.length_c   1.000
_cell.angle_alpha   90.00
_cell.angle_beta   90.00
_cell.angle_gamma   90.00
#
_symmetry.space_group_name_H-M   'P 1'
#
loop_
_entity.id
_entity.type
_entity.pdbx_description
1 polymer ?
#
loop_
_entity_poly.entity_id
_entity_poly.type
_entity_poly.pdbx_seq_one_letter_code
_entity_poly.pdbx_strand_id
1 'polypeptide(L)'
;MSESSNEGEEAAIEQGLESLLAEYDGSSDLFEQAGWVPLEVMFEALADPGRRYVLTYVLLEDEYVSLSELVDYVVRIREGPDPQGRFRRQLVTDLVQHPLPLLDEAGLIDHRIERQFIGPTEQTRAALPYLELALAQVSATEIDDE
;
A
#
# COMPACT_ATOMS: atom_id res chain seq x y z
N MET A 1 -17.98 -28.85 38.00
CA MET A 1 -17.99 -27.38 37.96
C MET A 1 -16.56 -26.94 38.16
N SER A 2 -15.86 -26.71 37.05
CA SER A 2 -14.43 -26.38 37.02
C SER A 2 -14.27 -25.18 36.10
N GLU A 3 -14.75 -24.01 36.55
CA GLU A 3 -14.72 -22.76 35.77
C GLU A 3 -13.88 -21.66 36.44
N SER A 4 -13.24 -21.93 37.57
CA SER A 4 -12.66 -20.86 38.40
C SER A 4 -11.15 -20.60 38.22
N SER A 5 -10.51 -21.19 37.21
CA SER A 5 -9.04 -21.07 37.03
C SER A 5 -8.59 -20.28 35.79
N ASN A 6 -9.51 -19.83 34.92
CA ASN A 6 -9.16 -19.19 33.65
C ASN A 6 -9.03 -17.65 33.74
N GLU A 7 -9.78 -17.01 34.66
CA GLU A 7 -9.86 -15.54 34.73
C GLU A 7 -8.56 -14.85 35.19
N GLY A 8 -7.70 -15.56 35.94
CA GLY A 8 -6.42 -15.01 36.39
C GLY A 8 -5.32 -15.03 35.32
N GLU A 9 -5.40 -15.96 34.36
CA GLU A 9 -4.46 -16.09 33.25
C GLU A 9 -4.85 -15.15 32.10
N GLU A 10 -6.15 -15.02 31.82
CA GLU A 10 -6.68 -14.04 30.86
C GLU A 10 -6.38 -12.60 31.27
N ALA A 11 -6.57 -12.24 32.56
CA ALA A 11 -6.24 -10.90 33.04
C ALA A 11 -4.72 -10.61 33.02
N ALA A 12 -3.88 -11.63 33.17
CA ALA A 12 -2.43 -11.48 33.09
C ALA A 12 -1.94 -11.35 31.64
N ILE A 13 -2.58 -12.05 30.70
CA ILE A 13 -2.34 -11.92 29.25
C ILE A 13 -2.84 -10.56 28.76
N GLU A 14 -4.01 -10.12 29.19
CA GLU A 14 -4.61 -8.84 28.82
C GLU A 14 -3.80 -7.67 29.37
N GLN A 15 -3.34 -7.72 30.63
CA GLN A 15 -2.43 -6.71 31.19
C GLN A 15 -1.03 -6.76 30.56
N GLY A 16 -0.55 -7.96 30.20
CA GLY A 16 0.70 -8.12 29.46
C GLY A 16 0.62 -7.52 28.07
N LEU A 17 -0.51 -7.68 27.40
CA LEU A 17 -0.78 -7.13 26.07
C LEU A 17 -1.03 -5.62 26.13
N GLU A 18 -1.77 -5.12 27.12
CA GLU A 18 -1.97 -3.68 27.36
C GLU A 18 -0.65 -2.99 27.71
N SER A 19 0.22 -3.61 28.50
CA SER A 19 1.56 -3.09 28.76
C SER A 19 2.44 -3.10 27.52
N LEU A 20 2.34 -4.14 26.67
CA LEU A 20 3.06 -4.22 25.40
C LEU A 20 2.57 -3.16 24.40
N LEU A 21 1.26 -2.90 24.37
CA LEU A 21 0.63 -1.86 23.54
C LEU A 21 0.86 -0.45 24.10
N ALA A 22 1.02 -0.30 25.42
CA ALA A 22 1.36 0.97 26.06
C ALA A 22 2.84 1.34 25.93
N GLU A 23 3.74 0.34 25.82
CA GLU A 23 5.15 0.51 25.44
C GLU A 23 5.34 0.66 23.92
N TYR A 24 4.33 0.32 23.12
CA TYR A 24 4.29 0.60 21.68
C TYR A 24 4.02 2.09 21.46
N ASP A 25 5.06 2.93 21.57
CA ASP A 25 4.94 4.38 21.31
C ASP A 25 4.73 4.72 19.81
N GLY A 26 4.64 3.69 18.96
CA GLY A 26 4.72 3.83 17.52
C GLY A 26 6.15 4.10 17.05
N SER A 27 7.17 3.59 17.77
CA SER A 27 8.57 3.91 17.49
C SER A 27 8.98 3.44 16.09
N SER A 28 8.82 4.36 15.13
CA SER A 28 9.29 4.31 13.74
C SER A 28 10.75 3.84 13.67
N ASP A 29 11.55 4.24 14.67
CA ASP A 29 13.00 4.05 14.72
C ASP A 29 13.47 2.57 14.72
N LEU A 30 12.68 1.63 15.25
CA LEU A 30 13.05 0.19 15.23
C LEU A 30 12.70 -0.47 13.89
N PHE A 31 11.65 0.00 13.21
CA PHE A 31 11.24 -0.50 11.88
C PHE A 31 12.09 0.11 10.77
N GLU A 32 12.50 1.38 10.91
CA GLU A 32 13.46 2.05 10.03
C GLU A 32 14.81 1.32 9.97
N GLN A 33 15.27 0.75 11.10
CA GLN A 33 16.50 -0.05 11.15
C GLN A 33 16.38 -1.44 10.52
N ALA A 34 15.17 -1.99 10.43
CA ALA A 34 14.90 -3.31 9.87
C ALA A 34 14.56 -3.27 8.37
N GLY A 35 14.44 -2.08 7.76
CA GLY A 35 14.03 -1.94 6.36
C GLY A 35 12.62 -2.49 6.10
N TRP A 36 11.74 -2.52 7.10
CA TRP A 36 10.38 -3.04 6.97
C TRP A 36 9.38 -1.89 7.12
N VAL A 37 8.54 -1.70 6.10
CA VAL A 37 7.35 -0.85 6.16
C VAL A 37 6.32 -1.36 7.19
N PRO A 38 5.99 -0.59 8.24
CA PRO A 38 4.99 -0.98 9.22
C PRO A 38 3.65 -1.33 8.59
N LEU A 39 2.91 -2.27 9.20
CA LEU A 39 1.65 -2.77 8.64
C LEU A 39 0.59 -1.67 8.48
N GLU A 40 0.52 -0.72 9.42
CA GLU A 40 -0.38 0.43 9.33
C GLU A 40 -0.05 1.32 8.13
N VAL A 41 1.25 1.59 7.89
CA VAL A 41 1.73 2.35 6.73
C VAL A 41 1.42 1.61 5.42
N MET A 42 1.56 0.28 5.41
CA MET A 42 1.19 -0.57 4.27
C MET A 42 -0.30 -0.48 3.96
N PHE A 43 -1.17 -0.60 4.97
CA PHE A 43 -2.61 -0.50 4.77
C PHE A 43 -3.04 0.90 4.36
N GLU A 44 -2.48 1.93 4.99
CA GLU A 44 -2.70 3.32 4.60
C GLU A 44 -2.31 3.52 3.14
N ALA A 45 -1.12 3.04 2.72
CA ALA A 45 -0.69 3.08 1.32
C ALA A 45 -1.68 2.38 0.37
N LEU A 46 -2.20 1.22 0.74
CA LEU A 46 -3.08 0.42 -0.10
C LEU A 46 -4.55 0.88 -0.09
N ALA A 47 -4.95 1.75 0.84
CA ALA A 47 -6.31 2.29 0.88
C ALA A 47 -6.64 3.11 -0.38
N ASP A 48 -5.66 3.83 -0.92
CA ASP A 48 -5.85 4.62 -2.14
C ASP A 48 -5.83 3.72 -3.41
N PRO A 49 -6.83 3.81 -4.28
CA PRO A 49 -6.83 3.10 -5.56
C PRO A 49 -5.65 3.46 -6.47
N GLY A 50 -5.23 4.74 -6.49
CA GLY A 50 -4.10 5.22 -7.29
C GLY A 50 -2.82 4.50 -6.93
N ARG A 51 -2.48 4.48 -5.64
CA ARG A 51 -1.32 3.78 -5.07
C ARG A 51 -1.33 2.28 -5.39
N ARG A 52 -2.51 1.64 -5.36
CA ARG A 52 -2.65 0.23 -5.78
C ARG A 52 -2.28 0.01 -7.25
N TYR A 53 -2.70 0.85 -8.18
CA TYR A 53 -2.30 0.68 -9.58
C TYR A 53 -0.79 0.82 -9.78
N VAL A 54 -0.17 1.78 -9.08
CA VAL A 54 1.29 1.95 -9.14
C VAL A 54 1.99 0.69 -8.67
N LEU A 55 1.63 0.18 -7.48
CA LEU A 55 2.24 -1.02 -6.93
C LEU A 55 2.01 -2.25 -7.80
N THR A 56 0.78 -2.44 -8.33
CA THR A 56 0.50 -3.54 -9.26
C THR A 56 1.40 -3.47 -10.49
N TYR A 57 1.59 -2.28 -11.06
CA TYR A 57 2.37 -2.13 -12.28
C TYR A 57 3.87 -2.35 -12.01
N VAL A 58 4.41 -1.75 -10.95
CA VAL A 58 5.83 -1.93 -10.58
C VAL A 58 6.12 -3.40 -10.21
N LEU A 59 5.20 -4.09 -9.54
CA LEU A 59 5.31 -5.52 -9.24
C LEU A 59 5.25 -6.40 -10.50
N LEU A 60 4.45 -6.02 -11.49
CA LEU A 60 4.31 -6.75 -12.73
C LEU A 60 5.58 -6.68 -13.58
N GLU A 61 6.18 -5.50 -13.68
CA GLU A 61 7.38 -5.27 -14.48
C GLU A 61 8.66 -5.66 -13.72
N ASP A 62 8.68 -5.50 -12.38
CA ASP A 62 9.83 -5.80 -11.49
C ASP A 62 11.13 -5.09 -11.92
N GLU A 63 10.99 -3.94 -12.60
CA GLU A 63 12.08 -3.09 -13.09
C GLU A 63 11.69 -1.60 -13.04
N TYR A 64 12.64 -0.73 -13.40
CA TYR A 64 12.32 0.70 -13.53
C TYR A 64 11.50 0.97 -14.79
N VAL A 65 10.32 1.52 -14.59
CA VAL A 65 9.37 1.92 -15.64
C VAL A 65 9.28 3.44 -15.73
N SER A 66 8.94 3.96 -16.90
CA SER A 66 8.68 5.39 -17.06
C SER A 66 7.28 5.77 -16.55
N LEU A 67 7.13 7.03 -16.14
CA LEU A 67 5.82 7.60 -15.80
C LEU A 67 4.82 7.48 -16.96
N SER A 68 5.29 7.55 -18.21
CA SER A 68 4.42 7.39 -19.37
C SER A 68 3.84 5.98 -19.45
N GLU A 69 4.67 4.96 -19.25
CA GLU A 69 4.25 3.54 -19.28
C GLU A 69 3.24 3.23 -18.18
N LEU A 70 3.48 3.73 -16.97
CA LEU A 70 2.52 3.62 -15.86
C LEU A 70 1.17 4.29 -16.21
N VAL A 71 1.20 5.48 -16.80
CA VAL A 71 -0.02 6.18 -17.23
C VAL A 71 -0.74 5.40 -18.33
N ASP A 72 -0.02 4.87 -19.33
CA ASP A 72 -0.57 4.01 -20.38
C ASP A 72 -1.26 2.77 -19.79
N TYR A 73 -0.64 2.15 -18.80
CA TYR A 73 -1.20 1.03 -18.06
C TYR A 73 -2.52 1.39 -17.35
N VAL A 74 -2.54 2.49 -16.58
CA VAL A 74 -3.74 2.90 -15.83
C VAL A 74 -4.87 3.32 -16.77
N VAL A 75 -4.57 4.04 -17.85
CA VAL A 75 -5.57 4.40 -18.88
C VAL A 75 -6.21 3.15 -19.45
N ARG A 76 -5.42 2.14 -19.84
CA ARG A 76 -5.92 0.88 -20.39
C ARG A 76 -6.85 0.12 -19.45
N ILE A 77 -6.67 0.26 -18.13
CA ILE A 77 -7.49 -0.41 -17.12
C ILE A 77 -8.77 0.36 -16.81
N ARG A 78 -8.66 1.69 -16.65
CA ARG A 78 -9.76 2.53 -16.15
C ARG A 78 -10.70 3.03 -17.24
N GLU A 79 -10.21 3.24 -18.46
CA GLU A 79 -11.03 3.79 -19.55
C GLU A 79 -10.75 3.08 -20.88
N GLY A 80 -11.77 3.11 -21.75
CA GLY A 80 -11.57 2.94 -23.19
C GLY A 80 -10.79 4.14 -23.79
N PRO A 81 -10.69 4.26 -25.12
CA PRO A 81 -9.85 5.29 -25.74
C PRO A 81 -10.20 6.73 -25.26
N ASP A 82 -9.18 7.51 -24.84
CA ASP A 82 -9.22 8.95 -24.49
C ASP A 82 -8.81 9.81 -25.71
N PRO A 83 -9.74 10.14 -26.63
CA PRO A 83 -9.41 10.81 -27.88
C PRO A 83 -8.88 12.25 -27.72
N GLN A 84 -8.92 12.83 -26.52
CA GLN A 84 -8.52 14.22 -26.27
C GLN A 84 -7.33 14.35 -25.29
N GLY A 85 -6.81 13.22 -24.78
CA GLY A 85 -5.70 13.18 -23.82
C GLY A 85 -5.97 14.01 -22.55
N ARG A 86 -7.23 14.23 -22.20
CA ARG A 86 -7.60 15.05 -21.03
C ARG A 86 -7.50 14.22 -19.76
N PHE A 87 -8.00 12.99 -19.81
CA PHE A 87 -7.86 12.04 -18.71
C PHE A 87 -6.38 11.73 -18.47
N ARG A 88 -5.61 11.49 -19.53
CA ARG A 88 -4.16 11.27 -19.43
C ARG A 88 -3.43 12.39 -18.68
N ARG A 89 -3.69 13.65 -19.04
CA ARG A 89 -3.02 14.82 -18.42
C ARG A 89 -3.40 15.00 -16.95
N GLN A 90 -4.67 14.78 -16.63
CA GLN A 90 -5.14 14.83 -15.25
C GLN A 90 -4.46 13.72 -14.44
N LEU A 91 -4.45 12.50 -14.96
CA LEU A 91 -3.84 11.34 -14.29
C LEU A 91 -2.34 11.53 -14.02
N VAL A 92 -1.58 12.08 -14.98
CA VAL A 92 -0.16 12.44 -14.74
C VAL A 92 -0.04 13.39 -13.55
N THR A 93 -0.88 14.42 -13.51
CA THR A 93 -0.86 15.42 -12.45
C THR A 93 -1.18 14.78 -11.10
N ASP A 94 -2.23 13.97 -11.05
CA ASP A 94 -2.66 13.30 -9.84
C ASP A 94 -1.58 12.34 -9.31
N LEU A 95 -1.02 11.48 -10.18
CA LEU A 95 0.03 10.52 -9.83
C LEU A 95 1.28 11.20 -9.25
N VAL A 96 1.76 12.26 -9.91
CA VAL A 96 2.97 12.97 -9.50
C VAL A 96 2.77 13.74 -8.19
N GLN A 97 1.56 14.24 -7.93
CA GLN A 97 1.30 15.05 -6.75
C GLN A 97 1.03 14.23 -5.49
N HIS A 98 0.48 13.02 -5.61
CA HIS A 98 -0.02 12.31 -4.42
C HIS A 98 0.38 10.83 -4.35
N PRO A 99 -0.01 9.92 -5.26
CA PRO A 99 0.35 8.51 -5.17
C PRO A 99 1.86 8.24 -5.17
N LEU A 100 2.63 8.86 -6.08
CA LEU A 100 4.06 8.56 -6.23
C LEU A 100 4.89 9.05 -5.05
N PRO A 101 4.77 10.32 -4.60
CA PRO A 101 5.53 10.78 -3.43
C PRO A 101 5.22 9.96 -2.17
N LEU A 102 3.96 9.64 -1.91
CA LEU A 102 3.58 8.90 -0.69
C LEU A 102 4.07 7.45 -0.68
N LEU A 103 4.12 6.80 -1.85
CA LEU A 103 4.69 5.45 -1.95
C LEU A 103 6.21 5.45 -1.81
N ASP A 104 6.87 6.47 -2.32
CA ASP A 104 8.32 6.68 -2.20
C ASP A 104 8.71 6.99 -0.75
N GLU A 105 7.97 7.89 -0.08
CA GLU A 105 8.11 8.19 1.35
C GLU A 105 7.89 6.95 2.23
N ALA A 106 6.95 6.07 1.85
CA ALA A 106 6.73 4.80 2.52
C ALA A 106 7.81 3.73 2.20
N GLY A 107 8.76 4.02 1.30
CA GLY A 107 9.80 3.08 0.87
C GLY A 107 9.28 1.92 0.02
N LEU A 108 8.07 2.01 -0.52
CA LEU A 108 7.44 0.94 -1.30
C LEU A 108 7.81 0.97 -2.79
N ILE A 109 8.30 2.11 -3.28
CA ILE A 109 8.84 2.32 -4.64
C ILE A 109 10.05 3.27 -4.55
N ASP A 110 10.87 3.32 -5.59
CA ASP A 110 11.85 4.40 -5.83
C ASP A 110 11.32 5.33 -6.92
N HIS A 111 10.95 6.55 -6.56
CA HIS A 111 10.46 7.57 -7.50
C HIS A 111 11.54 8.62 -7.84
N ARG A 112 12.09 8.50 -9.05
CA ARG A 112 13.12 9.42 -9.58
C ARG A 112 12.48 10.57 -10.35
N ILE A 113 12.06 11.60 -9.62
CA ILE A 113 11.33 12.77 -10.12
C ILE A 113 12.01 13.40 -11.35
N GLU A 114 13.33 13.61 -11.32
CA GLU A 114 14.05 14.31 -12.40
C GLU A 114 14.09 13.51 -13.70
N ARG A 115 13.99 12.17 -13.59
CA ARG A 115 14.05 11.26 -14.73
C ARG A 115 12.67 10.73 -15.12
N GLN A 116 11.65 10.96 -14.28
CA GLN A 116 10.31 10.39 -14.42
C GLN A 116 10.29 8.86 -14.51
N PHE A 117 11.12 8.22 -13.70
CA PHE A 117 11.14 6.76 -13.57
C PHE A 117 10.66 6.33 -12.19
N ILE A 118 10.00 5.19 -12.15
CA ILE A 118 9.50 4.53 -10.95
C ILE A 118 10.03 3.11 -10.95
N GLY A 119 10.61 2.64 -9.85
CA GLY A 119 11.13 1.27 -9.76
C GLY A 119 10.80 0.60 -8.43
N PRO A 120 11.05 -0.71 -8.33
CA PRO A 120 10.88 -1.44 -7.07
C PRO A 120 11.99 -1.10 -6.07
N THR A 121 11.64 -1.21 -4.79
CA THR A 121 12.55 -1.28 -3.65
C THR A 121 12.61 -2.70 -3.12
N GLU A 122 13.37 -2.93 -2.04
CA GLU A 122 13.39 -4.23 -1.34
C GLU A 122 12.01 -4.58 -0.75
N GLN A 123 11.20 -3.56 -0.45
CA GLN A 123 9.91 -3.68 0.23
C GLN A 123 8.73 -3.81 -0.73
N THR A 124 8.89 -3.48 -2.02
CA THR A 124 7.81 -3.58 -3.01
C THR A 124 7.17 -4.97 -3.03
N ARG A 125 7.99 -6.03 -3.01
CA ARG A 125 7.50 -7.42 -3.01
C ARG A 125 6.78 -7.80 -1.71
N ALA A 126 7.11 -7.16 -0.59
CA ALA A 126 6.42 -7.37 0.68
C ALA A 126 4.98 -6.81 0.65
N ALA A 127 4.66 -5.89 -0.26
CA ALA A 127 3.30 -5.37 -0.43
C ALA A 127 2.34 -6.35 -1.11
N LEU A 128 2.85 -7.34 -1.85
CA LEU A 128 2.04 -8.26 -2.67
C LEU A 128 0.88 -8.94 -1.91
N PRO A 129 1.09 -9.63 -0.76
CA PRO A 129 -0.01 -10.30 -0.06
C PRO A 129 -1.10 -9.33 0.41
N TYR A 130 -0.72 -8.10 0.77
CA TYR A 130 -1.65 -7.08 1.23
C TYR A 130 -2.39 -6.43 0.05
N LEU A 131 -1.71 -6.26 -1.08
CA LEU A 131 -2.30 -5.79 -2.33
C LEU A 131 -3.34 -6.79 -2.84
N GLU A 132 -3.03 -8.08 -2.83
CA GLU A 132 -3.99 -9.15 -3.19
C GLU A 132 -5.24 -9.09 -2.32
N LEU A 133 -5.07 -8.92 -0.99
CA LEU A 133 -6.18 -8.76 -0.06
C LEU A 133 -7.02 -7.51 -0.38
N ALA A 134 -6.37 -6.36 -0.62
CA ALA A 134 -7.04 -5.11 -0.94
C ALA A 134 -7.80 -5.16 -2.27
N LEU A 135 -7.29 -5.88 -3.27
CA LEU A 135 -7.96 -6.09 -4.55
C LEU A 135 -9.16 -7.06 -4.42
N ALA A 136 -9.02 -8.12 -3.62
CA ALA A 136 -10.11 -9.04 -3.34
C ALA A 136 -11.29 -8.36 -2.63
N GLN A 137 -11.02 -7.44 -1.68
CA GLN A 137 -12.07 -6.70 -0.99
C GLN A 137 -12.89 -5.81 -1.94
N VAL A 138 -12.25 -5.14 -2.90
CA VAL A 138 -12.97 -4.35 -3.93
C VAL A 138 -13.95 -5.23 -4.70
N SER A 139 -13.50 -6.41 -5.14
CA SER A 139 -14.36 -7.34 -5.87
C SER A 139 -15.52 -7.89 -5.05
N ALA A 140 -15.40 -7.93 -3.71
CA ALA A 140 -16.49 -8.37 -2.84
C ALA A 140 -17.52 -7.25 -2.58
N THR A 141 -17.08 -5.99 -2.48
CA THR A 141 -17.98 -4.84 -2.29
C THR A 141 -18.80 -4.52 -3.53
N GLU A 142 -18.29 -4.77 -4.74
CA GLU A 142 -19.03 -4.58 -5.99
C GLU A 142 -20.13 -5.64 -6.23
N ILE A 143 -20.17 -6.72 -5.45
CA ILE A 143 -21.16 -7.81 -5.57
C ILE A 143 -22.41 -7.56 -4.69
N ASP A 144 -22.33 -6.69 -3.67
CA ASP A 144 -23.44 -6.42 -2.74
C ASP A 144 -24.37 -5.26 -3.17
N ASP A 145 -24.11 -4.64 -4.33
CA ASP A 145 -24.91 -3.52 -4.88
C ASP A 145 -25.90 -3.93 -6.00
N GLU A 146 -26.20 -5.23 -6.19
CA GLU A 146 -27.17 -5.73 -7.20
C GLU A 146 -28.46 -6.35 -6.63
#